data_AF-A0A136M493-F1
#
_entry.id   AF-A0A136M493-F1
#
_cell.length_a   1.000
_cell.length_b   1.000
_cell.length_c   1.000
_cell.angle_alpha   90.00
_cell.angle_beta   90.00
_cell.angle_gamma   90.00
#
_symmetry.space_group_name_H-M   'P 1'
#
loop_
_entity.id
_entity.type
_entity.pdbx_description
1 polymer ?
#
loop_
_entity_poly.entity_id
_entity_poly.type
_entity_poly.pdbx_seq_one_letter_code
_entity_poly.pdbx_strand_id
1 'polypeptide(L)'
;MSIVFSSCSRHRPSESGRIRWSLVLILVPIFVLAGWWLKDSLTRVQPREPKRKVVVLGFDGVDPRLCREFMDKGALPNLSQLSRQGTFRELGTVNPSQSPVSWSSFAVGGDPGQHGIFDFLTRTGDDPTYLPSPESFVGQIEARFFGGIPVRLPKAINKRGGRAFWDYAAESGIRTALVLVPVTFAPPCLPNGLAISGLGVPDLCGTQATYFI
;
A
#
# COMPACT_ATOMS: atom_id res chain seq x y z
N MET A 1 -89.03 0.65 18.05
CA MET A 1 -88.91 -0.76 17.66
C MET A 1 -88.93 -0.83 16.15
N SER A 2 -87.94 -1.52 15.59
CA SER A 2 -87.80 -1.91 14.17
C SER A 2 -87.24 -0.88 13.18
N ILE A 3 -85.92 -0.97 13.06
CA ILE A 3 -85.05 -0.64 11.93
C ILE A 3 -85.38 -1.57 10.74
N VAL A 4 -85.39 -1.05 9.51
CA VAL A 4 -85.10 -1.86 8.29
C VAL A 4 -84.20 -1.03 7.36
N PHE A 5 -83.01 -1.58 7.09
CA PHE A 5 -81.97 -1.05 6.20
C PHE A 5 -82.29 -1.35 4.73
N SER A 6 -82.02 -0.40 3.83
CA SER A 6 -81.92 -0.65 2.39
C SER A 6 -80.46 -0.51 1.92
N SER A 7 -80.08 -1.42 1.04
CA SER A 7 -78.73 -1.82 0.67
C SER A 7 -77.93 -0.73 -0.06
N CYS A 8 -76.77 -0.37 0.48
CA CYS A 8 -75.73 0.39 -0.22
C CYS A 8 -74.64 -0.58 -0.69
N SER A 9 -74.46 -0.64 -2.00
CA SER A 9 -73.47 -1.43 -2.73
C SER A 9 -72.05 -1.21 -2.19
N ARG A 10 -71.39 -2.29 -1.73
CA ARG A 10 -69.96 -2.26 -1.36
C ARG A 10 -69.13 -2.32 -2.63
N HIS A 11 -68.54 -1.18 -2.99
CA HIS A 11 -67.39 -1.17 -3.88
C HIS A 11 -66.17 -1.71 -3.11
N ARG A 12 -65.60 -2.85 -3.54
CA ARG A 12 -64.29 -3.31 -3.04
C ARG A 12 -63.20 -2.43 -3.65
N PRO A 13 -62.36 -1.73 -2.87
CA PRO A 13 -61.18 -1.10 -3.44
C PRO A 13 -60.23 -2.21 -3.93
N SER A 14 -59.72 -2.07 -5.15
CA SER A 14 -58.75 -2.98 -5.75
C SER A 14 -57.44 -2.96 -4.96
N GLU A 15 -56.91 -4.14 -4.64
CA GLU A 15 -55.58 -4.33 -4.04
C GLU A 15 -54.44 -4.07 -5.04
N SER A 16 -54.49 -2.96 -5.78
CA SER A 16 -53.46 -2.59 -6.75
C SER A 16 -52.68 -1.39 -6.22
N GLY A 17 -51.63 -1.65 -5.44
CA GLY A 17 -50.69 -0.57 -5.09
C GLY A 17 -49.85 -0.72 -3.82
N ARG A 18 -49.92 -1.84 -3.08
CA ARG A 18 -48.93 -2.08 -2.01
C ARG A 18 -47.64 -2.61 -2.61
N ILE A 19 -46.67 -1.72 -2.81
CA ILE A 19 -45.26 -2.11 -2.97
C ILE A 19 -44.95 -3.06 -1.82
N ARG A 20 -44.69 -4.33 -2.12
CA ARG A 20 -44.30 -5.31 -1.10
C ARG A 20 -42.92 -4.88 -0.63
N TRP A 21 -42.85 -4.16 0.49
CA TRP A 21 -41.58 -3.74 1.10
C TRP A 21 -40.60 -4.90 1.29
N SER A 22 -41.11 -6.13 1.42
CA SER A 22 -40.35 -7.39 1.37
C SER A 22 -39.52 -7.56 0.09
N LEU A 23 -40.06 -7.20 -1.08
CA LEU A 23 -39.34 -7.24 -2.36
C LEU A 23 -38.28 -6.13 -2.44
N VAL A 24 -38.56 -4.95 -1.90
CA VAL A 24 -37.59 -3.83 -1.86
C VAL A 24 -36.40 -4.18 -0.96
N LEU A 25 -36.66 -4.77 0.22
CA LEU A 25 -35.63 -5.21 1.16
C LEU A 25 -34.72 -6.32 0.61
N ILE A 26 -35.17 -7.08 -0.39
CA ILE A 26 -34.39 -8.14 -1.04
C ILE A 26 -33.68 -7.63 -2.29
N LEU A 27 -34.37 -6.87 -3.15
CA LEU A 27 -33.84 -6.42 -4.42
C LEU A 27 -32.75 -5.36 -4.25
N VAL A 28 -32.90 -4.42 -3.30
CA VAL A 28 -31.90 -3.35 -3.10
C VAL A 28 -30.51 -3.90 -2.73
N PRO A 29 -30.35 -4.80 -1.73
CA PRO A 29 -29.06 -5.43 -1.46
C PRO A 29 -28.50 -6.22 -2.64
N ILE A 30 -29.35 -6.93 -3.40
CA ILE A 30 -28.91 -7.68 -4.59
C ILE A 30 -28.36 -6.73 -5.65
N PHE A 31 -29.04 -5.63 -5.95
CA PHE A 31 -28.55 -4.64 -6.91
C PHE A 31 -27.27 -3.94 -6.43
N VAL A 32 -27.14 -3.67 -5.13
CA VAL A 32 -25.91 -3.12 -4.55
C VAL A 32 -24.75 -4.11 -4.68
N LEU A 33 -24.99 -5.40 -4.36
CA LEU A 33 -23.99 -6.46 -4.47
C LEU A 33 -23.61 -6.73 -5.92
N ALA A 34 -24.58 -6.77 -6.84
CA ALA A 34 -24.35 -6.95 -8.27
C ALA A 34 -23.60 -5.75 -8.87
N GLY A 35 -23.96 -4.52 -8.47
CA GLY A 35 -23.24 -3.31 -8.86
C GLY A 35 -21.82 -3.28 -8.33
N TRP A 36 -21.61 -3.70 -7.09
CA TRP A 36 -20.27 -3.84 -6.49
C TRP A 36 -19.44 -4.92 -7.20
N TRP A 37 -20.02 -6.09 -7.47
CA TRP A 37 -19.36 -7.19 -8.18
C TRP A 37 -19.02 -6.83 -9.62
N LEU A 38 -19.92 -6.15 -10.34
CA LEU A 38 -19.67 -5.69 -11.70
C LEU A 38 -18.57 -4.63 -11.71
N LYS A 39 -18.59 -3.68 -10.75
CA LYS A 39 -17.52 -2.69 -10.59
C LYS A 39 -16.18 -3.37 -10.29
N ASP A 40 -16.13 -4.33 -9.36
CA ASP A 40 -14.90 -5.08 -9.06
C ASP A 40 -14.39 -5.83 -10.30
N SER A 41 -15.29 -6.52 -11.01
CA SER A 41 -14.94 -7.29 -12.21
C SER A 41 -14.41 -6.41 -13.34
N LEU A 42 -14.99 -5.20 -13.51
CA LEU A 42 -14.57 -4.24 -14.53
C LEU A 42 -13.32 -3.45 -14.14
N THR A 43 -13.05 -3.25 -12.85
CA THR A 43 -11.88 -2.49 -12.36
C THR A 43 -10.68 -3.38 -12.03
N ARG A 44 -10.85 -4.71 -12.05
CA ARG A 44 -9.78 -5.67 -11.80
C ARG A 44 -8.70 -5.57 -12.87
N VAL A 45 -7.49 -5.25 -12.43
CA VAL A 45 -6.29 -5.30 -13.27
C VAL A 45 -6.04 -6.74 -13.70
N GLN A 46 -6.04 -7.00 -15.00
CA GLN A 46 -5.80 -8.33 -15.54
C GLN A 46 -4.29 -8.64 -15.53
N PRO A 47 -3.87 -9.80 -15.00
CA PRO A 47 -2.47 -10.18 -15.00
C PRO A 47 -1.99 -10.43 -16.43
N ARG A 48 -0.81 -9.90 -16.74
CA ARG A 48 -0.10 -10.09 -18.00
C ARG A 48 1.24 -10.76 -17.71
N GLU A 49 1.51 -11.83 -18.45
CA GLU A 49 2.84 -12.46 -18.45
C GLU A 49 3.82 -11.61 -19.26
N PRO A 50 4.89 -11.08 -18.66
CA PRO A 50 5.91 -10.37 -19.41
C PRO A 50 6.76 -11.37 -20.21
N LYS A 51 7.22 -10.97 -21.40
CA LYS A 51 8.12 -11.79 -22.23
C LYS A 51 9.45 -12.12 -21.52
N ARG A 52 9.85 -11.30 -20.56
CA ARG A 52 11.05 -11.46 -19.73
C ARG A 52 10.73 -11.12 -18.29
N LYS A 53 11.31 -11.87 -17.35
CA LYS A 53 11.25 -11.56 -15.92
C LYS A 53 12.41 -10.64 -15.55
N VAL A 54 12.16 -9.68 -14.68
CA VAL A 54 13.18 -8.78 -14.14
C VAL A 54 13.28 -9.04 -12.65
N VAL A 55 14.51 -9.19 -12.16
CA VAL A 55 14.83 -9.30 -10.74
C VAL A 55 15.75 -8.15 -10.39
N VAL A 56 15.39 -7.38 -9.37
CA VAL A 56 16.23 -6.32 -8.82
C VAL A 56 16.67 -6.75 -7.43
N LEU A 57 17.98 -6.86 -7.24
CA LEU A 57 18.60 -7.14 -5.94
C LEU A 57 19.26 -5.86 -5.46
N GLY A 58 18.89 -5.40 -4.27
CA GLY A 58 19.54 -4.26 -3.65
C GLY A 58 20.27 -4.70 -2.38
N PHE A 59 21.51 -4.26 -2.25
CA PHE A 59 22.37 -4.54 -1.11
C PHE A 59 22.65 -3.22 -0.39
N ASP A 60 22.28 -3.12 0.88
CA ASP A 60 22.51 -1.90 1.66
C ASP A 60 24.01 -1.76 2.01
N GLY A 61 24.53 -0.54 1.94
CA GLY A 61 25.92 -0.24 2.31
C GLY A 61 27.03 -0.85 1.44
N VAL A 62 26.71 -1.36 0.24
CA VAL A 62 27.73 -1.97 -0.63
C VAL A 62 28.59 -0.92 -1.36
N ASP A 63 29.91 -1.01 -1.16
CA ASP A 63 30.89 -0.19 -1.87
C ASP A 63 31.35 -0.89 -3.18
N PRO A 64 31.14 -0.27 -4.37
CA PRO A 64 31.55 -0.86 -5.64
C PRO A 64 33.07 -1.07 -5.77
N ARG A 65 33.89 -0.32 -5.04
CA ARG A 65 35.35 -0.47 -5.02
C ARG A 65 35.76 -1.74 -4.30
N LEU A 66 35.14 -2.02 -3.14
CA LEU A 66 35.35 -3.28 -2.41
C LEU A 66 34.84 -4.48 -3.22
N CYS A 67 33.70 -4.34 -3.91
CA CYS A 67 33.23 -5.37 -4.83
C CYS A 67 34.26 -5.68 -5.92
N ARG A 68 34.88 -4.65 -6.52
CA ARG A 68 35.93 -4.83 -7.53
C ARG A 68 37.14 -5.56 -6.96
N GLU A 69 37.65 -5.10 -5.82
CA GLU A 69 38.79 -5.72 -5.14
C GLU A 69 38.53 -7.22 -4.84
N PHE A 70 37.34 -7.55 -4.34
CA PHE A 70 36.98 -8.94 -4.04
C PHE A 70 36.69 -9.77 -5.30
N MET A 71 36.22 -9.17 -6.38
CA MET A 71 36.12 -9.84 -7.68
C MET A 71 37.52 -10.16 -8.25
N ASP A 72 38.47 -9.24 -8.14
CA ASP A 72 39.85 -9.41 -8.61
C ASP A 72 40.60 -10.48 -7.81
N LYS A 73 40.31 -10.57 -6.50
CA LYS A 73 40.80 -11.65 -5.61
C LYS A 73 40.09 -12.99 -5.81
N GLY A 74 39.08 -13.07 -6.67
CA GLY A 74 38.30 -14.29 -6.92
C GLY A 74 37.28 -14.65 -5.84
N ALA A 75 37.02 -13.78 -4.85
CA ALA A 75 36.10 -14.03 -3.75
C ALA A 75 34.62 -13.83 -4.11
N LEU A 76 34.32 -13.11 -5.20
CA LEU A 76 32.94 -12.87 -5.68
C LEU A 76 32.71 -13.44 -7.10
N PRO A 77 32.85 -14.76 -7.32
CA PRO A 77 32.85 -15.36 -8.66
C PRO A 77 31.56 -15.12 -9.46
N ASN A 78 30.40 -15.14 -8.78
CA ASN A 78 29.11 -14.88 -9.41
C ASN A 78 28.97 -13.41 -9.85
N LEU A 79 29.43 -12.46 -9.03
CA LEU A 79 29.42 -11.05 -9.39
C LEU A 79 30.40 -10.77 -10.54
N SER A 80 31.58 -11.42 -10.53
CA SER A 80 32.54 -11.35 -11.64
C SER A 80 31.93 -11.87 -12.94
N GLN A 81 31.15 -12.95 -12.91
CA GLN A 81 30.46 -13.47 -14.07
C GLN A 81 29.40 -12.50 -14.59
N LEU A 82 28.56 -11.95 -13.70
CA LEU A 82 27.53 -10.96 -14.07
C LEU A 82 28.15 -9.69 -14.66
N SER A 83 29.26 -9.22 -14.09
CA SER A 83 30.02 -8.06 -14.59
C SER A 83 30.52 -8.30 -16.02
N ARG A 84 31.07 -9.48 -16.32
CA ARG A 84 31.56 -9.84 -17.67
C ARG A 84 30.44 -10.02 -18.70
N GLN A 85 29.30 -10.58 -18.29
CA GLN A 85 28.16 -10.84 -19.19
C GLN A 85 27.29 -9.61 -19.42
N GLY A 86 27.33 -8.64 -18.50
CA GLY A 86 26.49 -7.45 -18.51
C GLY A 86 27.29 -6.18 -18.32
N THR A 87 26.99 -5.43 -17.27
CA THR A 87 27.62 -4.14 -16.99
C THR A 87 27.81 -3.98 -15.49
N PHE A 88 28.98 -3.51 -15.09
CA PHE A 88 29.29 -3.09 -13.73
C PHE A 88 29.77 -1.64 -13.77
N ARG A 89 28.99 -0.73 -13.17
CA ARG A 89 29.27 0.71 -13.17
C ARG A 89 29.02 1.30 -11.80
N GLU A 90 29.88 2.23 -11.42
CA GLU A 90 29.66 3.09 -10.26
C GLU A 90 28.56 4.10 -10.60
N LEU A 91 27.59 4.24 -9.70
CA LEU A 91 26.51 5.20 -9.81
C LEU A 91 26.66 6.25 -8.72
N GLY A 92 26.24 7.49 -9.02
CA GLY A 92 26.09 8.52 -7.99
C GLY A 92 25.01 8.11 -6.99
N THR A 93 25.23 8.45 -5.73
CA THR A 93 24.22 8.32 -4.67
C THR A 93 23.41 9.62 -4.55
N VAL A 94 22.29 9.56 -3.84
CA VAL A 94 21.48 10.73 -3.51
C VAL A 94 22.09 11.50 -2.34
N ASN A 95 21.72 12.78 -2.22
CA ASN A 95 22.12 13.62 -1.09
C ASN A 95 20.87 13.99 -0.27
N PRO A 96 20.78 13.62 1.02
CA PRO A 96 21.79 12.90 1.81
C PRO A 96 21.83 11.39 1.50
N SER A 97 23.02 10.80 1.59
CA SER A 97 23.28 9.38 1.26
C SER A 97 22.91 8.44 2.42
N GLN A 98 21.75 8.66 3.03
CA GLN A 98 21.19 7.81 4.07
C GLN A 98 20.40 6.67 3.43
N SER A 99 20.36 5.49 4.04
CA SER A 99 19.61 4.34 3.53
C SER A 99 18.15 4.68 3.20
N PRO A 100 17.32 5.27 4.08
CA PRO A 100 15.92 5.54 3.78
C PRO A 100 15.71 6.53 2.63
N VAL A 101 16.65 7.45 2.46
CA VAL A 101 16.64 8.44 1.39
C VAL A 101 16.96 7.75 0.07
N SER A 102 18.07 7.00 0.03
CA SER A 102 18.50 6.21 -1.13
C SER A 102 17.44 5.22 -1.60
N TRP A 103 16.83 4.47 -0.68
CA TRP A 103 15.79 3.50 -1.01
C TRP A 103 14.49 4.16 -1.49
N SER A 104 14.15 5.33 -0.94
CA SER A 104 13.01 6.11 -1.42
C SER A 104 13.26 6.66 -2.82
N SER A 105 14.45 7.21 -3.06
CA SER A 105 14.85 7.70 -4.38
C SER A 105 14.89 6.59 -5.42
N PHE A 106 15.40 5.41 -5.06
CA PHE A 106 15.35 4.20 -5.89
C PHE A 106 13.90 3.81 -6.24
N ALA A 107 13.00 3.86 -5.26
CA ALA A 107 11.58 3.52 -5.46
C ALA A 107 10.92 4.43 -6.48
N VAL A 108 11.07 5.75 -6.31
CA VAL A 108 10.34 6.75 -7.12
C VAL A 108 11.08 7.21 -8.38
N GLY A 109 12.38 6.93 -8.49
CA GLY A 109 13.24 7.45 -9.56
C GLY A 109 13.46 8.96 -9.47
N GLY A 110 13.50 9.50 -8.26
CA GLY A 110 13.48 10.93 -7.97
C GLY A 110 14.29 11.30 -6.72
N ASP A 111 14.48 12.61 -6.48
CA ASP A 111 15.26 13.13 -5.36
C ASP A 111 14.43 13.29 -4.06
N PRO A 112 15.07 13.61 -2.92
CA PRO A 112 14.40 13.76 -1.63
C PRO A 112 13.29 14.81 -1.60
N GLY A 113 13.36 15.84 -2.44
CA GLY A 113 12.29 16.84 -2.58
C GLY A 113 11.01 16.25 -3.16
N GLN A 114 11.08 15.15 -3.93
CA GLN A 114 9.92 14.50 -4.53
C GLN A 114 9.25 13.51 -3.60
N HIS A 115 10.03 12.71 -2.87
CA HIS A 115 9.49 11.66 -1.99
C HIS A 115 9.41 12.06 -0.52
N GLY A 116 9.99 13.20 -0.11
CA GLY A 116 9.83 13.79 1.23
C GLY A 116 10.55 13.05 2.36
N ILE A 117 11.44 12.11 2.04
CA ILE A 117 12.23 11.36 3.04
C ILE A 117 13.64 11.93 3.03
N PHE A 118 14.09 12.48 4.16
CA PHE A 118 15.36 13.21 4.26
C PHE A 118 16.34 12.59 5.25
N ASP A 119 15.87 11.79 6.21
CA ASP A 119 16.71 11.20 7.25
C ASP A 119 15.95 10.06 7.96
N PHE A 120 16.64 9.31 8.82
CA PHE A 120 16.06 8.43 9.82
C PHE A 120 15.33 9.17 10.94
N LEU A 121 15.63 10.45 11.12
CA LEU A 121 15.03 11.29 12.14
C LEU A 121 14.18 12.39 11.52
N THR A 122 12.97 12.59 12.04
CA THR A 122 12.10 13.71 11.67
C THR A 122 11.89 14.60 12.88
N ARG A 123 11.64 15.88 12.63
CA ARG A 123 11.17 16.81 13.64
C ARG A 123 9.80 17.28 13.21
N THR A 124 8.81 17.04 14.04
CA THR A 124 7.45 17.48 13.75
C THR A 124 7.31 18.93 14.22
N GLY A 125 6.79 19.80 13.36
CA GLY A 125 6.72 21.25 13.65
C GLY A 125 5.73 21.62 14.75
N ASP A 126 4.88 20.69 15.16
CA ASP A 126 3.91 20.79 16.25
C ASP A 126 4.46 20.26 17.59
N ASP A 127 5.64 19.64 17.61
CA ASP A 127 6.31 19.22 18.84
C ASP A 127 7.06 20.41 19.46
N PRO A 128 6.61 20.95 20.62
CA PRO A 128 7.26 22.11 21.26
C PRO A 128 8.66 21.80 21.79
N THR A 129 9.03 20.52 21.91
CA THR A 129 10.36 20.09 22.38
C THR A 129 11.41 20.11 21.27
N TYR A 130 10.98 20.10 20.00
CA TYR A 130 11.84 20.02 18.81
C TYR A 130 12.81 18.81 18.84
N LEU A 131 12.48 17.79 19.63
CA LEU A 131 13.29 16.58 19.73
C LEU A 131 13.18 15.75 18.42
N PRO A 132 14.26 15.08 18.00
CA PRO A 132 14.20 14.19 16.87
C PRO A 132 13.33 12.96 17.20
N SER A 133 12.40 12.64 16.31
CA SER A 133 11.59 11.42 16.34
C SER A 133 12.12 10.40 15.34
N PRO A 134 12.25 9.11 15.72
CA PRO A 134 12.63 8.04 14.80
C PRO A 134 11.51 7.64 13.82
N GLU A 135 10.32 8.24 13.90
CA GLU A 135 9.15 7.90 13.07
C GLU A 135 9.18 8.50 11.66
N SER A 136 10.32 8.42 10.98
CA SER A 136 10.55 9.20 9.77
C SER A 136 9.83 8.67 8.54
N PHE A 137 9.48 7.38 8.54
CA PHE A 137 8.97 6.70 7.34
C PHE A 137 7.51 6.28 7.46
N VAL A 138 7.04 6.05 8.68
CA VAL A 138 5.69 5.56 8.93
C VAL A 138 5.01 6.50 9.91
N GLY A 139 3.85 7.02 9.50
CA GLY A 139 2.90 7.69 10.38
C GLY A 139 1.79 6.74 10.79
N GLN A 140 1.08 7.08 11.86
CA GLN A 140 -0.05 6.29 12.34
C GLN A 140 -1.29 7.17 12.52
N ILE A 141 -2.42 6.66 12.06
CA ILE A 141 -3.74 7.18 12.42
C ILE A 141 -4.18 6.40 13.65
N GLU A 142 -4.46 7.10 14.74
CA GLU A 142 -5.02 6.50 15.93
C GLU A 142 -6.47 6.04 15.75
N ALA A 143 -6.84 4.99 16.46
CA ALA A 143 -8.22 4.55 16.56
C ALA A 143 -9.08 5.61 17.25
N ARG A 144 -10.30 5.82 16.76
CA ARG A 144 -11.29 6.69 17.41
C ARG A 144 -12.49 5.84 17.83
N PHE A 145 -12.92 6.03 19.08
CA PHE A 145 -14.05 5.31 19.66
C PHE A 145 -15.20 6.25 19.99
N PHE A 146 -16.43 5.77 19.80
CA PHE A 146 -17.65 6.42 20.28
C PHE A 146 -18.51 5.36 20.97
N GLY A 147 -18.78 5.54 22.27
CA GLY A 147 -19.52 4.54 23.06
C GLY A 147 -18.87 3.15 23.09
N GLY A 148 -17.53 3.07 23.05
CA GLY A 148 -16.79 1.80 23.00
C GLY A 148 -16.70 1.15 21.61
N ILE A 149 -17.39 1.69 20.61
CA ILE A 149 -17.35 1.18 19.22
C ILE A 149 -16.26 1.94 18.44
N PRO A 150 -15.34 1.24 17.75
CA PRO A 150 -14.34 1.89 16.90
C PRO A 150 -15.03 2.52 15.69
N VAL A 151 -15.16 3.85 15.70
CA VAL A 151 -15.66 4.64 14.55
C VAL A 151 -14.56 4.94 13.53
N ARG A 152 -13.29 4.80 13.94
CA ARG A 152 -12.13 4.83 13.04
C ARG A 152 -11.12 3.79 13.50
N LEU A 153 -10.73 2.91 12.59
CA LEU A 153 -9.68 1.92 12.85
C LEU A 153 -8.30 2.57 12.77
N PRO A 154 -7.31 2.04 13.51
CA PRO A 154 -5.95 2.51 13.40
C PRO A 154 -5.40 2.15 12.01
N LYS A 155 -4.55 3.01 11.45
CA LYS A 155 -3.98 2.81 10.11
C LYS A 155 -2.56 3.34 10.03
N ALA A 156 -1.63 2.50 9.57
CA ALA A 156 -0.30 2.95 9.20
C ALA A 156 -0.30 3.67 7.85
N ILE A 157 0.47 4.74 7.76
CA ILE A 157 0.66 5.57 6.56
C ILE A 157 2.14 5.54 6.23
N ASN A 158 2.48 5.16 5.01
CA ASN A 158 3.83 5.37 4.49
C ASN A 158 4.02 6.87 4.20
N LYS A 159 5.00 7.51 4.85
CA LYS A 159 5.34 8.93 4.68
C LYS A 159 6.09 9.20 3.38
N ARG A 160 6.63 8.16 2.72
CA ARG A 160 7.28 8.29 1.41
C ARG A 160 6.24 8.71 0.37
N GLY A 161 6.40 9.93 -0.13
CA GLY A 161 5.67 10.45 -1.27
C GLY A 161 6.12 9.83 -2.59
N GLY A 162 5.38 10.16 -3.66
CA GLY A 162 5.66 9.69 -5.00
C GLY A 162 5.24 8.24 -5.26
N ARG A 163 4.83 7.98 -6.51
CA ARG A 163 4.56 6.60 -6.98
C ARG A 163 5.87 5.90 -7.27
N ALA A 164 6.00 4.68 -6.80
CA ALA A 164 7.17 3.88 -7.08
C ALA A 164 7.04 3.16 -8.43
N PHE A 165 8.17 2.81 -9.05
CA PHE A 165 8.17 2.15 -10.36
C PHE A 165 7.41 0.81 -10.35
N TRP A 166 7.37 0.12 -9.22
CA TRP A 166 6.61 -1.13 -9.06
C TRP A 166 5.10 -0.93 -9.00
N ASP A 167 4.61 0.25 -8.58
CA ASP A 167 3.18 0.56 -8.59
C ASP A 167 2.71 0.65 -10.06
N TYR A 168 3.48 1.34 -10.90
CA TYR A 168 3.23 1.39 -12.34
C TYR A 168 3.27 0.00 -12.98
N ALA A 169 4.24 -0.84 -12.61
CA ALA A 169 4.33 -2.21 -13.12
C ALA A 169 3.09 -3.04 -12.73
N ALA A 170 2.70 -3.02 -11.46
CA ALA A 170 1.57 -3.80 -10.96
C ALA A 170 0.24 -3.34 -11.56
N GLU A 171 0.01 -2.02 -11.67
CA GLU A 171 -1.19 -1.46 -12.31
C GLU A 171 -1.25 -1.75 -13.81
N SER A 172 -0.11 -1.92 -14.48
CA SER A 172 -0.05 -2.37 -15.88
C SER A 172 -0.32 -3.88 -16.07
N GLY A 173 -0.63 -4.59 -14.98
CA GLY A 173 -0.91 -6.02 -14.96
C GLY A 173 0.34 -6.90 -14.84
N ILE A 174 1.54 -6.33 -14.70
CA ILE A 174 2.75 -7.13 -14.50
C ILE A 174 2.76 -7.66 -13.06
N ARG A 175 2.76 -9.00 -12.92
CA ARG A 175 2.88 -9.65 -11.61
C ARG A 175 4.16 -9.21 -10.92
N THR A 176 4.01 -8.48 -9.82
CA THR A 176 5.12 -7.82 -9.12
C THR A 176 5.18 -8.32 -7.68
N ALA A 177 6.39 -8.61 -7.21
CA ALA A 177 6.65 -9.03 -5.85
C ALA A 177 7.74 -8.15 -5.22
N LEU A 178 7.46 -7.61 -4.04
CA LEU A 178 8.42 -6.90 -3.20
C LEU A 178 8.71 -7.77 -1.98
N VAL A 179 9.99 -8.01 -1.72
CA VAL A 179 10.45 -8.83 -0.59
C VAL A 179 11.46 -8.00 0.19
N LEU A 180 11.08 -7.58 1.38
CA LEU A 180 11.92 -6.84 2.33
C LEU A 180 12.48 -5.53 1.77
N VAL A 181 11.74 -4.88 0.86
CA VAL A 181 12.14 -3.57 0.31
C VAL A 181 12.00 -2.51 1.41
N PRO A 182 13.04 -1.71 1.70
CA PRO A 182 12.98 -0.65 2.71
C PRO A 182 11.95 0.44 2.41
N VAL A 183 11.43 1.07 3.46
CA VAL A 183 10.58 2.27 3.36
C VAL A 183 9.29 2.01 2.56
N THR A 184 8.75 0.79 2.66
CA THR A 184 7.51 0.40 2.01
C THR A 184 6.34 0.17 2.97
N PHE A 185 6.50 0.34 4.28
CA PHE A 185 5.40 0.15 5.23
C PHE A 185 4.53 1.41 5.36
N ALA A 186 3.20 1.33 5.42
CA ALA A 186 2.35 0.16 5.19
C ALA A 186 2.52 -0.37 3.76
N PRO A 187 2.57 -1.71 3.56
CA PRO A 187 2.90 -2.31 2.27
C PRO A 187 1.96 -1.81 1.16
N PRO A 188 2.49 -1.52 -0.05
CA PRO A 188 1.65 -1.10 -1.17
C PRO A 188 0.69 -2.22 -1.58
N CYS A 189 -0.49 -1.83 -2.05
CA CYS A 189 -1.43 -2.76 -2.65
C CYS A 189 -1.02 -3.02 -4.10
N LEU A 190 -0.45 -4.19 -4.39
CA LEU A 190 -0.02 -4.58 -5.73
C LEU A 190 -1.04 -5.54 -6.34
N PRO A 191 -1.79 -5.15 -7.40
CA PRO A 191 -2.73 -6.05 -8.06
C PRO A 191 -2.06 -7.34 -8.53
N ASN A 192 -2.62 -8.49 -8.12
CA ASN A 192 -2.09 -9.82 -8.42
C ASN A 192 -0.61 -10.02 -7.99
N GLY A 193 -0.15 -9.25 -7.01
CA GLY A 193 1.24 -9.21 -6.54
C GLY A 193 1.38 -9.53 -5.05
N LEU A 194 2.61 -9.39 -4.57
CA LEU A 194 3.00 -9.60 -3.17
C LEU A 194 3.85 -8.44 -2.68
N ALA A 195 3.62 -7.96 -1.47
CA ALA A 195 4.48 -6.96 -0.83
C ALA A 195 4.75 -7.33 0.63
N ILE A 196 6.01 -7.65 0.92
CA ILE A 196 6.54 -7.82 2.27
C ILE A 196 7.49 -6.66 2.52
N SER A 197 7.15 -5.80 3.48
CA SER A 197 7.95 -4.60 3.79
C SER A 197 9.20 -4.95 4.60
N GLY A 198 10.29 -4.20 4.38
CA GLY A 198 11.54 -4.34 5.12
C GLY A 198 11.71 -3.27 6.19
N LEU A 199 12.86 -2.58 6.18
CA LEU A 199 13.16 -1.45 7.07
C LEU A 199 11.99 -0.46 7.14
N GLY A 200 11.62 -0.06 8.36
CA GLY A 200 10.51 0.85 8.64
C GLY A 200 9.23 0.16 9.09
N VAL A 201 9.14 -1.18 9.03
CA VAL A 201 8.06 -1.92 9.69
C VAL A 201 8.17 -1.71 11.22
N PRO A 202 7.12 -1.21 11.89
CA PRO A 202 7.13 -1.02 13.34
C PRO A 202 7.22 -2.34 14.11
N ASP A 203 7.84 -2.29 15.30
CA ASP A 203 7.82 -3.39 16.26
C ASP A 203 6.45 -3.54 16.96
N LEU A 204 6.34 -4.50 17.88
CA LEU A 204 5.11 -4.72 18.68
C LEU A 204 4.73 -3.51 19.55
N CYS A 205 5.69 -2.67 19.89
CA CYS A 205 5.50 -1.43 20.65
C CYS A 205 5.16 -0.24 19.74
N GLY A 206 5.09 -0.45 18.41
CA GLY A 206 4.81 0.59 17.43
C GLY A 206 6.01 1.48 17.12
N THR A 207 7.20 1.17 17.64
CA THR A 207 8.41 1.97 17.40
C THR A 207 9.10 1.55 16.10
N GLN A 208 9.92 2.46 15.56
CA GLN A 208 10.81 2.19 14.44
C GLN A 208 12.24 2.19 14.98
N ALA A 209 12.91 1.04 14.93
CA ALA A 209 14.30 0.85 15.35
C ALA A 209 14.60 0.88 16.87
N THR A 210 13.62 0.56 17.74
CA THR A 210 13.94 0.19 19.14
C THR A 210 14.25 -1.30 19.21
N TYR A 211 15.52 -1.64 19.41
CA TYR A 211 15.94 -3.01 19.63
C TYR A 211 16.03 -3.23 21.15
N PHE A 212 15.10 -4.00 21.71
CA PHE A 212 15.27 -4.52 23.06
C PHE A 212 16.29 -5.65 23.01
N ILE A 213 17.45 -5.44 23.64
CA ILE A 213 18.46 -6.48 23.91
C ILE A 213 18.08 -7.17 25.21
#